data_AF-A0A7Y5K380-F1
#
_entry.id   AF-A0A7Y5K380-F1
#
_cell.length_a   1.000
_cell.length_b   1.000
_cell.length_c   1.000
_cell.angle_alpha   90.00
_cell.angle_beta   90.00
_cell.angle_gamma   90.00
#
_symmetry.space_group_name_H-M   'P 1'
#
loop_
_entity.id
_entity.type
_entity.pdbx_description
1 polymer ?
#
loop_
_entity_poly.entity_id
_entity_poly.type
_entity_poly.pdbx_seq_one_letter_code
_entity_poly.pdbx_strand_id
1 'polypeptide(L)'
;MSTYHRRRLVELKHAFDEARFGPERTLNLRAHLPTAAEAARRADAWLRERQASGAREVLVITGRGNGSETGFSVVRESVAKTLRTLRRLGVVDEIAEHTPGSFVVTLAPMRRLWESARRAAPATDDRAARRTTTLGLEPATVVLLRELAERSLDALGVRDRDAFLEREMASQLALLVRAVPDGADREGRLREVIRRALDEDDERTR
;
A
#
# COMPACT_ATOMS: atom_id res chain seq x y z
N MET A 1 35.23 21.79 -8.10
CA MET A 1 34.66 20.52 -8.59
C MET A 1 34.14 20.70 -10.01
N SER A 2 34.69 19.98 -10.99
CA SER A 2 34.26 20.03 -12.39
C SER A 2 32.81 19.55 -12.56
N THR A 3 32.02 20.28 -13.35
CA THR A 3 30.61 19.97 -13.69
C THR A 3 30.45 18.57 -14.29
N TYR A 4 31.46 18.08 -14.99
CA TYR A 4 31.53 16.75 -15.57
C TYR A 4 31.47 15.64 -14.50
N HIS A 5 32.19 15.79 -13.39
CA HIS A 5 32.22 14.81 -12.32
C HIS A 5 30.87 14.73 -11.59
N ARG A 6 30.20 15.88 -11.39
CA ARG A 6 28.86 15.93 -10.80
C ARG A 6 27.82 15.23 -11.68
N ARG A 7 27.89 15.42 -13.01
CA ARG A 7 26.98 14.77 -13.96
C ARG A 7 27.13 13.25 -13.95
N ARG A 8 28.37 12.75 -14.00
CA ARG A 8 28.67 11.31 -13.98
C ARG A 8 28.15 10.62 -12.71
N LEU A 9 28.25 11.27 -11.55
CA LEU A 9 27.72 10.73 -10.29
C LEU A 9 26.18 10.66 -10.29
N VAL A 10 25.51 11.63 -10.91
CA VAL A 10 24.04 11.63 -11.05
C VAL A 10 23.58 10.51 -11.99
N GLU A 11 24.25 10.32 -13.12
CA GLU A 11 23.95 9.25 -14.08
C GLU A 11 24.18 7.87 -13.46
N LEU A 12 25.27 7.68 -12.71
CA LEU A 12 25.54 6.44 -11.99
C LEU A 12 24.47 6.14 -10.93
N LYS A 13 24.03 7.15 -10.17
CA LYS A 13 22.96 6.99 -9.19
C LYS A 13 21.64 6.57 -9.86
N HIS A 14 21.30 7.19 -10.99
CA HIS A 14 20.12 6.81 -11.76
C HIS A 14 20.18 5.35 -12.23
N ALA A 15 21.34 4.89 -12.70
CA ALA A 15 21.51 3.49 -13.12
C ALA A 15 21.33 2.50 -11.95
N PHE A 16 21.82 2.83 -10.75
CA PHE A 16 21.57 2.02 -9.55
C PHE A 16 20.11 2.01 -9.13
N ASP A 17 19.43 3.16 -9.20
CA ASP A 17 17.99 3.25 -8.90
C ASP A 17 17.16 2.41 -9.88
N GLU A 18 17.48 2.48 -11.18
CA GLU A 18 16.83 1.67 -12.22
C GLU A 18 17.07 0.16 -11.98
N ALA A 19 18.30 -0.24 -11.64
CA ALA A 19 18.62 -1.63 -11.36
C ALA A 19 17.92 -2.15 -10.08
N ARG A 20 17.78 -1.31 -9.04
CA ARG A 20 17.15 -1.69 -7.78
C ARG A 20 15.64 -1.73 -7.88
N PHE A 21 15.02 -0.71 -8.44
CA PHE A 21 13.56 -0.56 -8.41
C PHE A 21 12.93 -0.98 -9.73
N GLY A 22 13.53 -0.62 -10.86
CA GLY A 22 12.93 -0.77 -12.18
C GLY A 22 11.64 0.05 -12.33
N PRO A 23 10.98 -0.04 -13.50
CA PRO A 23 9.77 0.74 -13.78
C PRO A 23 8.57 0.34 -12.93
N GLU A 24 8.46 -0.94 -12.56
CA GLU A 24 7.31 -1.46 -11.79
C GLU A 24 7.30 -1.01 -10.33
N ARG A 25 8.47 -0.69 -9.76
CA ARG A 25 8.62 -0.22 -8.37
C ARG A 25 9.03 1.25 -8.28
N THR A 26 8.88 1.99 -9.38
CA THR A 26 9.17 3.43 -9.41
C THR A 26 7.94 4.24 -9.77
N LEU A 27 7.44 5.04 -8.83
CA LEU A 27 6.39 6.02 -9.09
C LEU A 27 7.01 7.39 -9.37
N ASN A 28 6.97 7.81 -10.63
CA ASN A 28 7.42 9.13 -11.03
C ASN A 28 6.25 10.13 -11.15
N LEU A 29 6.05 10.93 -10.11
CA LEU A 29 5.02 11.98 -10.09
C LEU A 29 5.46 13.26 -10.81
N ARG A 30 6.76 13.42 -11.10
CA ARG A 30 7.29 14.59 -11.81
C ARG A 30 6.83 14.64 -13.27
N ALA A 31 6.64 13.49 -13.91
CA ALA A 31 6.43 13.39 -15.36
C ALA A 31 5.18 14.13 -15.88
N HIS A 32 4.20 14.43 -15.01
CA HIS A 32 2.89 14.98 -15.41
C HIS A 32 2.49 16.27 -14.68
N LEU A 33 3.40 16.88 -13.91
CA LEU A 33 3.13 18.13 -13.15
C LEU A 33 1.77 18.14 -12.42
N PRO A 34 1.46 17.11 -11.60
CA PRO A 34 0.16 17.01 -10.94
C PRO A 34 -0.02 18.12 -9.89
N THR A 35 -1.27 18.46 -9.61
CA THR A 35 -1.61 19.18 -8.38
C THR A 35 -1.24 18.34 -7.16
N ALA A 36 -1.09 18.99 -6.00
CA ALA A 36 -0.81 18.30 -4.74
C ALA A 36 -1.85 17.20 -4.42
N ALA A 37 -3.13 17.49 -4.66
CA ALA A 37 -4.22 16.54 -4.43
C ALA A 37 -4.15 15.33 -5.38
N GLU A 38 -3.82 15.54 -6.65
CA GLU A 38 -3.65 14.45 -7.62
C GLU A 38 -2.44 13.58 -7.28
N ALA A 39 -1.32 14.19 -6.93
CA ALA A 39 -0.12 13.47 -6.50
C ALA A 39 -0.40 12.61 -5.26
N ALA A 40 -1.13 13.14 -4.28
CA ALA A 40 -1.55 12.39 -3.10
C ALA A 40 -2.46 11.20 -3.45
N ARG A 41 -3.50 11.42 -4.26
CA ARG A 41 -4.41 10.34 -4.69
C ARG A 41 -3.68 9.25 -5.47
N ARG A 42 -2.81 9.64 -6.40
CA ARG A 42 -2.02 8.69 -7.22
C ARG A 42 -1.03 7.91 -6.37
N ALA A 43 -0.35 8.56 -5.43
CA ALA A 43 0.54 7.89 -4.49
C ALA A 43 -0.21 6.90 -3.60
N ASP A 44 -1.37 7.29 -3.06
CA ASP A 44 -2.20 6.40 -2.23
C ASP A 44 -2.62 5.15 -2.98
N ALA A 45 -3.26 5.31 -4.14
CA ALA A 45 -3.73 4.19 -4.95
C ALA A 45 -2.58 3.27 -5.38
N TRP A 46 -1.48 3.85 -5.89
CA TRP A 46 -0.35 3.08 -6.38
C TRP A 46 0.36 2.31 -5.26
N LEU A 47 0.55 2.91 -4.08
CA LEU A 47 1.21 2.22 -2.96
C LEU A 47 0.39 1.04 -2.44
N ARG A 48 -0.94 1.17 -2.38
CA ARG A 48 -1.84 0.06 -2.03
C ARG A 48 -1.76 -1.07 -3.05
N GLU A 49 -1.78 -0.74 -4.33
CA GLU A 49 -1.65 -1.72 -5.42
C GLU A 49 -0.30 -2.46 -5.34
N ARG A 50 0.81 -1.74 -5.10
CA ARG A 50 2.15 -2.36 -4.96
C ARG A 50 2.24 -3.24 -3.73
N GLN A 51 1.61 -2.85 -2.63
CA GLN A 51 1.53 -3.67 -1.43
C GLN A 51 0.76 -4.96 -1.70
N ALA A 52 -0.40 -4.87 -2.35
CA ALA A 52 -1.22 -6.01 -2.75
C ALA A 52 -0.50 -6.93 -3.76
N SER A 53 0.37 -6.38 -4.59
CA SER A 53 1.24 -7.13 -5.49
C SER A 53 2.47 -7.75 -4.79
N GLY A 54 2.66 -7.49 -3.49
CA GLY A 54 3.78 -7.95 -2.67
C GLY A 54 5.13 -7.33 -3.00
N ALA A 55 5.16 -6.12 -3.56
CA ALA A 55 6.40 -5.38 -3.64
C ALA A 55 6.89 -5.05 -2.23
N ARG A 56 8.16 -5.30 -1.92
CA ARG A 56 8.72 -5.01 -0.58
C ARG A 56 9.21 -3.58 -0.44
N GLU A 57 9.75 -3.02 -1.52
CA GLU A 57 10.38 -1.71 -1.52
C GLU A 57 10.13 -0.99 -2.84
N VAL A 58 9.85 0.31 -2.76
CA VAL A 58 9.52 1.15 -3.92
C VAL A 58 10.17 2.52 -3.83
N LEU A 59 10.36 3.15 -4.99
CA LEU A 59 10.87 4.51 -5.13
C LEU A 59 9.75 5.46 -5.55
N VAL A 60 9.55 6.54 -4.79
CA VAL A 60 8.58 7.60 -5.11
C VAL A 60 9.33 8.89 -5.43
N ILE A 61 9.20 9.38 -6.67
CA ILE A 61 9.85 10.60 -7.15
C ILE A 61 8.81 11.73 -7.23
N THR A 62 8.97 12.75 -6.38
CA THR A 62 8.08 13.91 -6.25
C THR A 62 8.60 15.16 -6.97
N GLY A 63 9.87 15.15 -7.40
CA GLY A 63 10.55 16.28 -8.01
C GLY A 63 11.26 17.18 -6.98
N ARG A 64 12.30 17.86 -7.43
CA ARG A 64 13.03 18.88 -6.64
C ARG A 64 12.34 20.21 -6.92
N GLY A 65 11.86 20.92 -5.89
CA GLY A 65 11.02 22.13 -6.00
C GLY A 65 11.68 23.36 -6.67
N ASN A 66 12.52 23.18 -7.69
CA ASN A 66 13.27 24.21 -8.40
C ASN A 66 12.40 25.22 -9.20
N GLY A 67 11.10 25.31 -8.90
CA GLY A 67 10.16 26.27 -9.47
C GLY A 67 9.01 26.67 -8.51
N SER A 68 9.07 26.29 -7.23
CA SER A 68 8.10 26.77 -6.23
C SER A 68 8.57 28.12 -5.67
N GLU A 69 7.66 29.10 -5.56
CA GLU A 69 7.95 30.47 -5.08
C GLU A 69 8.67 30.53 -3.72
N THR A 70 8.51 29.49 -2.89
CA THR A 70 9.09 29.40 -1.53
C THR A 70 10.24 28.40 -1.41
N GLY A 71 10.65 27.73 -2.50
CA GLY A 71 11.64 26.64 -2.47
C GLY A 71 11.11 25.29 -1.93
N PHE A 72 9.83 25.20 -1.55
CA PHE A 72 9.16 23.98 -1.12
C PHE A 72 8.22 23.41 -2.19
N SER A 73 8.44 22.14 -2.58
CA SER A 73 7.52 21.44 -3.49
C SER A 73 6.25 21.01 -2.74
N VAL A 74 5.13 21.67 -3.03
CA VAL A 74 3.79 21.32 -2.49
C VAL A 74 3.45 19.85 -2.76
N VAL A 75 3.90 19.31 -3.89
CA VAL A 75 3.77 17.88 -4.24
C VAL A 75 4.55 17.00 -3.27
N ARG A 76 5.81 17.35 -2.97
CA ARG A 76 6.63 16.58 -2.01
C ARG A 76 5.99 16.55 -0.63
N GLU A 77 5.52 17.70 -0.15
CA GLU A 77 4.89 17.78 1.17
C GLU A 77 3.60 16.96 1.23
N SER A 78 2.75 17.09 0.22
CA SER A 78 1.52 16.34 0.11
C SER A 78 1.77 14.83 0.09
N VAL A 79 2.75 14.38 -0.70
CA VAL A 79 3.16 12.97 -0.73
C VAL A 79 3.74 12.51 0.60
N ALA A 80 4.59 13.32 1.25
CA ALA A 80 5.13 12.98 2.57
C ALA A 80 4.01 12.82 3.62
N LYS A 81 2.98 13.67 3.57
CA LYS A 81 1.78 13.53 4.41
C LYS A 81 1.03 12.24 4.09
N THR A 82 0.82 11.93 2.81
CA THR A 82 0.19 10.67 2.37
C THR A 82 0.97 9.45 2.88
N LEU A 83 2.30 9.43 2.75
CA LEU A 83 3.13 8.33 3.24
C LEU A 83 2.97 8.11 4.75
N ARG A 84 2.94 9.19 5.56
CA ARG A 84 2.70 9.09 7.00
C ARG A 84 1.30 8.56 7.33
N THR A 85 0.28 8.96 6.56
CA THR A 85 -1.07 8.42 6.70
C THR A 85 -1.10 6.94 6.36
N LEU A 86 -0.52 6.53 5.24
CA LEU A 86 -0.44 5.14 4.80
C LEU A 86 0.34 4.25 5.78
N ARG A 87 1.35 4.80 6.46
CA ARG A 87 2.05 4.09 7.54
C ARG A 87 1.13 3.77 8.72
N ARG A 88 0.27 4.72 9.12
CA ARG A 88 -0.74 4.48 10.18
C ARG A 88 -1.81 3.49 9.74
N LEU A 89 -2.11 3.42 8.44
CA LEU A 89 -3.09 2.50 7.87
C LEU A 89 -2.51 1.11 7.56
N GLY A 90 -1.23 0.86 7.82
CA GLY A 90 -0.61 -0.44 7.61
C GLY A 90 -0.26 -0.76 6.16
N VAL A 91 -0.14 0.25 5.29
CA VAL A 91 0.32 0.09 3.89
C VAL A 91 1.85 0.25 3.80
N VAL A 92 2.39 1.19 4.57
CA VAL A 92 3.82 1.51 4.60
C VAL A 92 4.41 1.08 5.93
N ASP A 93 5.60 0.47 5.91
CA ASP A 93 6.34 0.12 7.11
C ASP A 93 7.36 1.21 7.47
N GLU A 94 8.20 1.55 6.49
CA GLU A 94 9.30 2.52 6.63
C GLU A 94 9.30 3.55 5.48
N ILE A 95 9.75 4.77 5.80
CA ILE A 95 9.92 5.86 4.85
C ILE A 95 11.33 6.42 5.04
N ALA A 96 12.14 6.37 3.99
CA ALA A 96 13.48 6.95 3.97
C ALA A 96 13.59 7.99 2.85
N GLU A 97 14.22 9.13 3.15
CA GLU A 97 14.55 10.10 2.09
C GLU A 97 15.70 9.58 1.24
N HIS A 98 15.49 9.49 -0.08
CA HIS A 98 16.53 9.06 -1.03
C HIS A 98 17.28 10.24 -1.63
N THR A 99 16.54 11.31 -1.93
CA THR A 99 17.04 12.62 -2.36
C THR A 99 16.05 13.70 -1.92
N PRO A 100 16.41 15.00 -2.02
CA PRO A 100 15.48 16.11 -1.77
C PRO A 100 14.17 16.07 -2.58
N GLY A 101 14.08 15.24 -3.63
CA GLY A 101 12.86 15.07 -4.45
C GLY A 101 12.36 13.63 -4.55
N SER A 102 12.81 12.71 -3.68
CA SER A 102 12.36 11.32 -3.70
C SER A 102 12.43 10.62 -2.34
N PHE A 103 11.63 9.56 -2.21
CA PHE A 103 11.57 8.69 -1.03
C PHE A 103 11.75 7.23 -1.44
N VAL A 104 12.52 6.47 -0.68
CA VAL A 104 12.41 5.01 -0.66
C VAL A 104 11.35 4.65 0.39
N VAL A 105 10.45 3.74 0.04
CA VAL A 105 9.35 3.32 0.90
C VAL A 105 9.37 1.80 1.00
N THR A 106 9.49 1.29 2.21
CA THR A 106 9.30 -0.13 2.51
C THR A 106 7.81 -0.37 2.74
N LEU A 107 7.23 -1.28 1.97
CA LEU A 107 5.82 -1.63 2.08
C LEU A 107 5.61 -2.68 3.16
N ALA A 108 4.51 -2.53 3.87
CA ALA A 108 4.14 -3.45 4.94
C ALA A 108 3.52 -4.74 4.35
N PRO A 109 3.64 -5.89 5.04
CA PRO A 109 2.87 -7.08 4.65
C PRO A 109 1.36 -6.82 4.78
N MET A 110 0.54 -7.54 4.02
CA MET A 110 -0.91 -7.33 3.92
C MET A 110 -1.59 -7.32 5.29
N ARG A 111 -1.12 -8.17 6.21
CA ARG A 111 -1.69 -8.25 7.56
C ARG A 111 -1.67 -6.98 8.38
N ARG A 112 -0.73 -6.08 8.08
CA ARG A 112 -0.67 -4.78 8.76
C ARG A 112 -1.93 -3.96 8.53
N LEU A 113 -2.66 -4.18 7.43
CA LEU A 113 -3.91 -3.49 7.14
C LEU A 113 -4.96 -3.75 8.23
N TRP A 114 -5.26 -5.02 8.52
CA TRP A 114 -6.29 -5.37 9.50
C TRP A 114 -5.80 -5.21 10.95
N GLU A 115 -4.51 -5.44 11.23
CA GLU A 115 -3.93 -5.09 12.54
C GLU A 115 -4.07 -3.59 12.85
N SER A 116 -3.86 -2.73 11.84
CA SER A 116 -3.96 -1.28 12.01
C SER A 116 -5.41 -0.81 12.08
N ALA A 117 -6.31 -1.40 11.27
CA ALA A 117 -7.74 -1.11 11.35
C ALA A 117 -8.32 -1.43 12.73
N ARG A 118 -7.92 -2.56 13.33
CA ARG A 118 -8.34 -2.92 14.70
C ARG A 118 -7.85 -1.95 15.76
N ARG A 119 -6.62 -1.44 15.65
CA ARG A 119 -6.08 -0.41 16.56
C ARG A 119 -6.78 0.94 16.41
N ALA A 120 -7.24 1.26 15.20
CA ALA A 120 -7.89 2.52 14.89
C ALA A 120 -9.40 2.52 15.21
N ALA A 121 -10.03 1.36 15.34
CA ALA A 121 -11.45 1.25 15.64
C ALA A 121 -11.74 1.70 17.09
N PRO A 122 -12.46 2.82 17.32
CA PRO A 122 -13.19 2.97 18.57
C PRO A 122 -14.23 1.84 18.65
N ALA A 123 -14.66 1.47 19.86
CA ALA A 123 -15.52 0.30 20.13
C ALA A 123 -16.89 0.25 19.39
N THR A 124 -17.18 1.12 18.42
CA THR A 124 -18.52 1.31 17.87
C THR A 124 -18.67 1.72 16.40
N ASP A 125 -17.63 2.02 15.60
CA ASP A 125 -17.86 2.43 14.19
C ASP A 125 -17.75 1.28 13.18
N ASP A 126 -18.80 0.45 13.20
CA ASP A 126 -18.97 -0.80 12.44
C ASP A 126 -19.65 -0.56 11.06
N ARG A 127 -19.90 0.71 10.68
CA ARG A 127 -20.80 1.04 9.55
C ARG A 127 -20.22 0.81 8.17
N ALA A 128 -18.90 0.93 7.99
CA ALA A 128 -18.26 0.74 6.69
C ALA A 128 -18.08 -0.74 6.36
N ALA A 129 -17.63 -1.54 7.33
CA ALA A 129 -17.53 -3.00 7.19
C ALA A 129 -18.90 -3.63 6.92
N ARG A 130 -19.96 -3.18 7.63
CA ARG A 130 -21.33 -3.66 7.40
C ARG A 130 -21.90 -3.40 6.00
N ARG A 131 -21.35 -2.45 5.23
CA ARG A 131 -21.79 -2.20 3.83
C ARG A 131 -21.06 -3.06 2.82
N THR A 132 -19.89 -3.58 3.15
CA THR A 132 -19.11 -4.45 2.28
C THR A 132 -19.48 -5.89 2.61
N THR A 133 -20.28 -6.49 1.75
CA THR A 133 -20.77 -7.86 1.91
C THR A 133 -20.04 -8.81 0.96
N THR A 134 -19.96 -10.08 1.34
CA THR A 134 -19.51 -11.17 0.48
C THR A 134 -20.56 -11.59 -0.55
N LEU A 135 -21.79 -11.06 -0.46
CA LEU A 135 -22.84 -11.28 -1.45
C LEU A 135 -22.38 -10.78 -2.84
N GLY A 136 -22.39 -11.69 -3.81
CA GLY A 136 -22.00 -11.42 -5.19
C GLY A 136 -20.54 -11.76 -5.52
N LEU A 137 -19.74 -12.22 -4.54
CA LEU A 137 -18.44 -12.83 -4.82
C LEU A 137 -18.62 -14.28 -5.30
N GLU A 138 -17.72 -14.74 -6.16
CA GLU A 138 -17.61 -16.14 -6.54
C GLU A 138 -17.28 -17.00 -5.30
N PRO A 139 -17.82 -18.24 -5.24
CA PRO A 139 -17.60 -19.13 -4.11
C PRO A 139 -16.12 -19.36 -3.78
N ALA A 140 -15.25 -19.44 -4.80
CA ALA A 140 -13.81 -19.61 -4.60
C ALA A 140 -13.17 -18.42 -3.86
N THR A 141 -13.64 -17.21 -4.11
CA THR A 141 -13.15 -16.00 -3.43
C THR A 141 -13.63 -15.97 -1.97
N VAL A 142 -14.89 -16.38 -1.73
CA VAL A 142 -15.45 -16.47 -0.37
C VAL A 142 -14.69 -17.48 0.48
N VAL A 143 -14.33 -18.65 -0.08
CA VAL A 143 -13.54 -19.67 0.64
C VAL A 143 -12.18 -19.12 1.08
N LEU A 144 -11.46 -18.45 0.19
CA LEU A 144 -10.15 -17.87 0.52
C LEU A 144 -10.26 -16.72 1.54
N LEU A 145 -11.29 -15.89 1.42
CA LEU A 145 -11.53 -14.81 2.38
C LEU A 145 -11.88 -15.37 3.77
N ARG A 146 -12.67 -16.45 3.81
CA ARG A 146 -12.99 -17.15 5.06
C ARG A 146 -11.73 -17.70 5.72
N GLU A 147 -10.87 -18.35 4.95
CA GLU A 147 -9.59 -18.87 5.46
C GLU A 147 -8.71 -17.74 6.04
N LEU A 148 -8.63 -16.61 5.36
CA LEU A 148 -7.87 -15.44 5.83
C LEU A 148 -8.46 -14.89 7.14
N ALA A 149 -9.78 -14.84 7.24
CA ALA A 149 -10.47 -14.39 8.44
C ALA A 149 -10.26 -15.36 9.62
N GLU A 150 -10.35 -16.67 9.38
CA GLU A 150 -10.08 -17.70 10.38
C GLU A 150 -8.64 -17.57 10.93
N ARG A 151 -7.63 -17.48 10.05
CA ARG A 151 -6.22 -17.28 10.48
C ARG A 151 -6.01 -15.99 11.27
N SER A 152 -6.67 -14.91 10.88
CA SER A 152 -6.63 -13.63 11.59
C SER A 152 -7.22 -13.74 13.00
N LEU A 153 -8.35 -14.46 13.16
CA LEU A 153 -9.00 -14.69 14.46
C LEU A 153 -8.18 -15.65 15.34
N ASP A 154 -7.59 -16.68 14.75
CA ASP A 154 -6.72 -17.63 15.45
C ASP A 154 -5.48 -16.91 16.02
N ALA A 155 -4.88 -15.98 15.26
CA ALA A 155 -3.78 -15.14 15.72
C ALA A 155 -4.15 -14.23 16.90
N LEU A 156 -5.45 -13.97 17.13
CA LEU A 156 -5.97 -13.22 18.28
C LEU A 156 -6.34 -14.13 19.47
N GLY A 157 -6.27 -15.45 19.32
CA GLY A 157 -6.64 -16.43 20.35
C GLY A 157 -8.15 -16.51 20.61
N VAL A 158 -8.99 -16.14 19.63
CA VAL A 158 -10.45 -16.24 19.75
C VAL A 158 -10.87 -17.70 19.72
N ARG A 159 -11.56 -18.18 20.77
CA ARG A 159 -11.97 -19.58 20.90
C ARG A 159 -13.25 -19.94 20.15
N ASP A 160 -14.20 -19.02 20.08
CA ASP A 160 -15.44 -19.15 19.30
C ASP A 160 -15.40 -18.17 18.13
N ARG A 161 -14.87 -18.65 17.00
CA ARG A 161 -14.66 -17.84 15.79
C ARG A 161 -15.94 -17.59 15.01
N ASP A 162 -16.92 -18.48 15.09
CA ASP A 162 -18.10 -18.45 14.22
C ASP A 162 -18.91 -17.16 14.41
N ALA A 163 -18.97 -16.67 15.66
CA ALA A 163 -19.63 -15.41 15.99
C ALA A 163 -18.96 -14.16 15.37
N PHE A 164 -17.68 -14.22 15.02
CA PHE A 164 -16.90 -13.08 14.52
C PHE A 164 -16.54 -13.19 13.04
N LEU A 165 -16.68 -14.38 12.45
CA LEU A 165 -16.13 -14.71 11.15
C LEU A 165 -16.65 -13.81 10.02
N GLU A 166 -17.97 -13.68 9.89
CA GLU A 166 -18.58 -12.84 8.86
C GLU A 166 -18.15 -11.36 8.97
N ARG A 167 -17.99 -10.87 10.20
CA ARG A 167 -17.54 -9.49 10.44
C ARG A 167 -16.08 -9.31 10.05
N GLU A 168 -15.22 -10.27 10.39
CA GLU A 168 -13.82 -10.24 10.02
C GLU A 168 -13.66 -10.33 8.50
N MET A 169 -14.41 -11.21 7.83
CA MET A 169 -14.45 -11.32 6.37
C MET A 169 -14.86 -10.00 5.71
N ALA A 170 -15.95 -9.37 6.18
CA ALA A 170 -16.42 -8.08 5.67
C ALA A 170 -15.40 -6.94 5.88
N SER A 171 -14.77 -6.91 7.06
CA SER A 171 -13.73 -5.93 7.41
C SER A 171 -12.50 -6.07 6.50
N GLN A 172 -12.00 -7.29 6.34
CA GLN A 172 -10.86 -7.59 5.47
C GLN A 172 -11.18 -7.29 4.01
N LEU A 173 -12.36 -7.69 3.53
CA LEU A 173 -12.81 -7.38 2.18
C LEU A 173 -12.83 -5.87 1.91
N ALA A 174 -13.37 -5.07 2.84
CA ALA A 174 -13.41 -3.61 2.71
C ALA A 174 -12.02 -2.95 2.61
N LEU A 175 -11.00 -3.58 3.20
CA LEU A 175 -9.61 -3.13 3.09
C LEU A 175 -8.98 -3.56 1.77
N LEU A 176 -9.18 -4.82 1.37
CA LEU A 176 -8.59 -5.42 0.18
C LEU A 176 -9.12 -4.77 -1.11
N VAL A 177 -10.42 -4.47 -1.20
CA VAL A 177 -11.01 -3.84 -2.40
C VAL A 177 -10.45 -2.45 -2.72
N ARG A 178 -9.80 -1.78 -1.75
CA ARG A 178 -9.12 -0.49 -1.95
C ARG A 178 -7.74 -0.63 -2.59
N ALA A 179 -7.15 -1.82 -2.51
CA ALA A 179 -5.85 -2.13 -3.10
C ALA A 179 -5.98 -2.76 -4.49
N VAL A 180 -7.18 -3.17 -4.89
CA VAL A 180 -7.46 -3.80 -6.18
C VAL A 180 -8.06 -2.78 -7.14
N PRO A 181 -7.40 -2.47 -8.27
CA PRO A 181 -7.94 -1.60 -9.30
C PRO A 181 -9.25 -2.14 -9.90
N ASP A 182 -10.18 -1.24 -10.23
CA ASP A 182 -11.42 -1.58 -10.94
C ASP A 182 -11.14 -2.15 -12.35
N GLY A 183 -12.06 -2.95 -12.89
CA GLY A 183 -11.98 -3.50 -14.25
C GLY A 183 -12.61 -4.88 -14.39
N ALA A 184 -12.56 -5.44 -15.60
CA ALA A 184 -13.24 -6.70 -15.96
C ALA A 184 -12.80 -7.91 -15.12
N ASP A 185 -11.53 -7.97 -14.72
CA ASP A 185 -10.97 -9.04 -13.89
C ASP A 185 -10.66 -8.56 -12.45
N ARG A 186 -11.56 -7.76 -11.87
CA ARG A 186 -11.36 -7.25 -10.50
C ARG A 186 -11.36 -8.38 -9.48
N GLU A 187 -12.26 -9.35 -9.63
CA GLU A 187 -12.39 -10.43 -8.68
C GLU A 187 -11.23 -11.43 -8.76
N GLY A 188 -10.74 -11.76 -9.96
CA GLY A 188 -9.54 -12.58 -10.12
C GLY A 188 -8.32 -11.95 -9.44
N ARG A 189 -8.14 -10.63 -9.59
CA ARG A 189 -7.10 -9.88 -8.87
C ARG A 189 -7.30 -9.90 -7.35
N LEU A 190 -8.53 -9.70 -6.87
CA LEU A 190 -8.83 -9.79 -5.43
C LEU A 190 -8.44 -11.15 -4.87
N ARG A 191 -8.76 -12.22 -5.60
CA ARG A 191 -8.40 -13.59 -5.23
C ARG A 191 -6.89 -13.78 -5.09
N GLU A 192 -6.13 -13.23 -6.02
CA GLU A 192 -4.66 -13.29 -5.98
C GLU A 192 -4.09 -12.55 -4.77
N VAL A 193 -4.66 -11.39 -4.43
CA VAL A 193 -4.25 -10.64 -3.24
C VAL A 193 -4.56 -11.43 -1.96
N ILE A 194 -5.72 -12.11 -1.88
CA ILE A 194 -6.06 -12.94 -0.72
C ILE A 194 -5.08 -14.11 -0.59
N ARG A 195 -4.76 -14.82 -1.68
CA ARG A 195 -3.77 -15.92 -1.64
C ARG A 195 -2.42 -15.45 -1.15
N ARG A 196 -1.96 -14.32 -1.68
CA ARG A 196 -0.69 -13.73 -1.24
C ARG A 196 -0.70 -13.37 0.24
N ALA A 197 -1.80 -12.81 0.73
CA ALA A 197 -1.96 -12.51 2.14
C ALA A 197 -1.90 -13.78 3.03
N LEU A 198 -2.49 -14.89 2.56
CA LEU A 198 -2.38 -16.19 3.23
C LEU A 198 -0.94 -16.70 3.23
N ASP A 199 -0.25 -16.63 2.10
CA ASP A 199 1.16 -17.06 1.97
C ASP A 199 2.09 -16.26 2.91
N GLU A 200 1.89 -14.93 3.00
CA GLU A 200 2.65 -14.05 3.91
C GLU A 200 2.45 -14.40 5.40
N ASP A 201 1.27 -14.91 5.77
CA ASP A 201 0.96 -15.36 7.13
C ASP A 201 1.54 -16.75 7.43
N ASP A 202 1.64 -17.63 6.42
CA ASP A 202 2.31 -18.93 6.53
C ASP A 202 3.82 -18.77 6.72
N GLU A 203 4.45 -17.86 5.98
CA GLU A 203 5.87 -17.54 6.13
C GLU A 203 6.24 -17.04 7.54
N ARG A 204 5.29 -16.44 8.27
CA ARG A 204 5.50 -15.96 9.64
C ARG A 204 5.54 -17.09 10.68
N THR A 205 4.80 -18.17 10.41
CA THR A 205 4.53 -19.23 11.40
C THR A 205 5.52 -20.40 11.30
N ARG A 206 6.37 -20.39 10.27
CA ARG A 206 7.52 -21.30 10.11
C ARG A 206 8.75 -20.78 10.84
#